data_AF-A0A7X7XFT0-F1
#
_entry.id   AF-A0A7X7XFT0-F1
#
_cell.length_a   1.000
_cell.length_b   1.000
_cell.length_c   1.000
_cell.angle_alpha   90.00
_cell.angle_beta   90.00
_cell.angle_gamma   90.00
#
_symmetry.space_group_name_H-M   'P 1'
#
loop_
_entity.id
_entity.type
_entity.pdbx_description
1 polymer ?
#
loop_
_entity_poly.entity_id
_entity_poly.type
_entity_poly.pdbx_seq_one_letter_code
_entity_poly.pdbx_strand_id
1 'polypeptide(L)'
;MAQKPKYRLQPVLDQKEKAKSDAEKALARAHQALAEEKRKLQELEEQKTRLLAQIDDARQKRDQKAMEGELTVQESQQYKMYIQGLHEQRKELDVRIYKQTKVVERAAEAVEKTKAELIRCAKEFEAMNKHKDGWLQQLKLEEQKKEQKLMEEIGMIQFMKRRGDNQ
;
A
#
# COMPACT_ATOMS: atom_id res chain seq x y z
N MET A 1 38.96 22.20 -15.63
CA MET A 1 38.62 21.08 -14.73
C MET A 1 38.02 19.97 -15.57
N ALA A 2 38.55 18.75 -15.54
CA ALA A 2 37.97 17.63 -16.28
C ALA A 2 36.53 17.40 -15.79
N GLN A 3 35.55 17.42 -16.69
CA GLN A 3 34.17 17.13 -16.33
C GLN A 3 34.09 15.70 -15.78
N LYS A 4 33.54 15.55 -14.56
CA LYS A 4 33.28 14.23 -14.01
C LYS A 4 32.36 13.47 -14.97
N PRO A 5 32.69 12.23 -15.33
CA PRO A 5 31.89 11.46 -16.26
C PRO A 5 30.47 11.28 -15.69
N LYS A 6 29.47 11.58 -16.53
CA LYS A 6 28.06 11.51 -16.16
C LYS A 6 27.52 10.11 -16.44
N TYR A 7 26.82 9.53 -15.48
CA TYR A 7 26.18 8.23 -15.66
C TYR A 7 25.06 8.35 -16.71
N ARG A 8 25.20 7.66 -17.84
CA ARG A 8 24.29 7.79 -18.99
C ARG A 8 22.86 7.33 -18.68
N LEU A 9 22.71 6.41 -17.73
CA LEU A 9 21.41 5.87 -17.31
C LEU A 9 20.83 6.61 -16.09
N GLN A 10 21.38 7.77 -15.71
CA GLN A 10 20.82 8.58 -14.62
C GLN A 10 19.33 8.92 -14.83
N PRO A 11 18.86 9.32 -16.03
CA PRO A 11 17.43 9.60 -16.24
C PRO A 11 16.52 8.39 -15.99
N VAL A 12 17.01 7.19 -16.30
CA VAL A 12 16.27 5.94 -16.06
C VAL A 12 16.22 5.65 -14.56
N LEU A 13 17.31 5.88 -13.83
CA LEU A 13 17.35 5.73 -12.38
C LEU A 13 16.36 6.67 -11.69
N ASP A 14 16.34 7.95 -12.10
CA ASP A 14 15.43 8.97 -11.56
C ASP A 14 13.95 8.59 -11.85
N GLN A 15 13.67 8.04 -13.04
CA GLN A 15 12.35 7.55 -13.38
C GLN A 15 11.92 6.36 -12.50
N LYS A 16 12.84 5.44 -12.19
CA LYS A 16 12.57 4.29 -11.31
C LYS A 16 12.39 4.71 -9.86
N GLU A 17 13.13 5.71 -9.38
CA GLU A 17 12.94 6.31 -8.07
C GLU A 17 11.55 6.94 -7.94
N LYS A 18 11.16 7.72 -8.95
CA LYS A 18 9.82 8.31 -9.01
C LYS A 18 8.72 7.24 -9.04
N ALA A 19 8.88 6.19 -9.84
CA ALA A 19 7.93 5.08 -9.90
C ALA A 19 7.77 4.38 -8.54
N LYS A 20 8.87 4.19 -7.80
CA LYS A 20 8.82 3.67 -6.43
C LYS A 20 8.03 4.61 -5.51
N SER A 21 8.32 5.91 -5.52
CA SER A 21 7.60 6.90 -4.71
C SER A 21 6.10 6.96 -5.05
N ASP A 22 5.75 6.87 -6.33
CA ASP A 22 4.36 6.85 -6.78
C ASP A 22 3.64 5.56 -6.33
N ALA A 23 4.33 4.41 -6.33
CA ALA A 23 3.82 3.16 -5.80
C ALA A 23 3.61 3.20 -4.28
N GLU A 24 4.51 3.84 -3.52
CA GLU A 24 4.34 4.07 -2.07
C GLU A 24 3.08 4.91 -1.78
N LYS A 25 2.88 6.00 -2.54
CA LYS A 25 1.66 6.83 -2.44
C LYS A 25 0.40 6.06 -2.84
N ALA A 26 0.50 5.16 -3.82
CA ALA A 26 -0.63 4.32 -4.23
C ALA A 26 -1.01 3.33 -3.12
N LEU A 27 -0.02 2.68 -2.49
CA LEU A 27 -0.23 1.78 -1.36
C LEU A 27 -0.86 2.51 -0.15
N ALA A 28 -0.36 3.71 0.16
CA ALA A 28 -0.93 4.52 1.24
C ALA A 28 -2.41 4.86 0.99
N ARG A 29 -2.75 5.27 -0.25
CA ARG A 29 -4.14 5.53 -0.65
C ARG A 29 -5.01 4.27 -0.60
N ALA A 30 -4.49 3.13 -1.01
CA ALA A 30 -5.22 1.86 -0.92
C ALA A 30 -5.51 1.46 0.53
N HIS A 31 -4.56 1.65 1.44
CA HIS A 31 -4.77 1.41 2.87
C HIS A 31 -5.82 2.35 3.48
N GLN A 32 -5.79 3.64 3.12
CA GLN A 32 -6.80 4.60 3.55
C GLN A 32 -8.20 4.19 3.08
N ALA A 33 -8.34 3.86 1.79
CA ALA A 33 -9.60 3.38 1.24
C ALA A 33 -10.09 2.11 1.96
N LEU A 34 -9.21 1.13 2.20
CA LEU A 34 -9.57 -0.08 2.95
C LEU A 34 -10.06 0.25 4.38
N ALA A 35 -9.40 1.17 5.07
CA ALA A 35 -9.79 1.58 6.41
C ALA A 35 -11.17 2.26 6.43
N GLU A 36 -11.45 3.14 5.46
CA GLU A 36 -12.75 3.78 5.30
C GLU A 36 -13.87 2.77 5.04
N GLU A 37 -13.65 1.82 4.13
CA GLU A 37 -14.65 0.81 3.80
C GLU A 37 -14.90 -0.18 4.96
N LYS A 38 -13.87 -0.50 5.76
CA LYS A 38 -14.02 -1.27 7.00
C LYS A 38 -14.81 -0.51 8.06
N ARG A 39 -14.58 0.79 8.19
CA ARG A 39 -15.35 1.64 9.11
C ARG A 39 -16.83 1.66 8.73
N LYS A 40 -17.16 1.83 7.45
CA LYS A 40 -18.55 1.75 6.96
C LYS A 40 -19.19 0.40 7.25
N LEU A 41 -18.44 -0.69 7.08
CA LEU A 41 -18.92 -2.03 7.43
C LEU A 41 -19.25 -2.15 8.92
N GLN A 42 -18.35 -1.67 9.79
CA GLN A 42 -18.57 -1.67 11.23
C GLN A 42 -19.79 -0.84 11.62
N GLU A 43 -19.98 0.34 11.02
CA GLU A 43 -21.16 1.18 11.27
C GLU A 43 -22.48 0.45 10.90
N LEU A 44 -22.48 -0.33 9.81
CA LEU A 44 -23.64 -1.15 9.42
C LEU A 44 -23.89 -2.32 10.40
N GLU A 45 -22.83 -2.98 10.87
CA GLU A 45 -22.90 -4.07 11.86
C GLU A 45 -23.41 -3.57 13.22
N GLU A 46 -22.99 -2.37 13.64
CA GLU A 46 -23.49 -1.71 14.83
C GLU A 46 -24.98 -1.35 14.69
N GLN A 47 -25.41 -0.84 13.54
CA GLN A 47 -26.83 -0.60 13.26
C GLN A 47 -27.66 -1.88 13.35
N LYS A 48 -27.17 -2.98 12.77
CA LYS A 48 -27.82 -4.29 12.86
C LYS A 48 -27.93 -4.77 14.30
N THR A 49 -26.87 -4.61 15.09
CA THR A 49 -26.88 -4.98 16.52
C THR A 49 -27.91 -4.19 17.30
N ARG A 50 -28.01 -2.88 17.07
CA ARG A 50 -29.04 -2.02 17.69
C ARG A 50 -30.46 -2.46 17.28
N LEU A 51 -30.65 -2.81 16.02
CA LEU A 51 -31.95 -3.28 15.52
C LEU A 51 -32.35 -4.62 16.15
N LEU A 52 -31.41 -5.55 16.34
CA LEU A 52 -31.67 -6.82 17.04
C LEU A 52 -32.08 -6.56 18.49
N ALA A 53 -31.40 -5.66 19.20
CA ALA A 53 -31.80 -5.27 20.55
C ALA A 53 -33.20 -4.65 20.60
N GLN A 54 -33.57 -3.84 19.59
CA GLN A 54 -34.92 -3.29 19.47
C GLN A 54 -35.99 -4.37 19.22
N ILE A 55 -35.67 -5.39 18.41
CA ILE A 55 -36.56 -6.53 18.17
C ILE A 55 -36.81 -7.30 19.47
N ASP A 56 -35.75 -7.56 20.24
CA ASP A 56 -35.85 -8.31 21.49
C ASP A 56 -36.56 -7.51 22.59
N ASP A 57 -36.30 -6.22 22.71
CA ASP A 57 -37.05 -5.31 23.60
C ASP A 57 -38.54 -5.26 23.24
N ALA A 58 -38.87 -5.15 21.95
CA ALA A 58 -40.25 -5.16 21.48
C ALA A 58 -40.97 -6.49 21.80
N ARG A 59 -40.25 -7.61 21.72
CA ARG A 59 -40.76 -8.94 22.10
C ARG A 59 -40.99 -9.03 23.61
N GLN A 60 -40.02 -8.62 24.41
CA GLN A 60 -40.12 -8.63 25.88
C GLN A 60 -41.30 -7.77 26.34
N LYS A 61 -41.47 -6.56 25.80
CA LYS A 61 -42.61 -5.68 26.13
C LYS A 61 -43.96 -6.31 25.78
N ARG A 62 -44.06 -6.97 24.62
CA ARG A 62 -45.26 -7.70 24.23
C ARG A 62 -45.55 -8.85 25.20
N ASP A 63 -44.52 -9.64 25.52
CA ASP A 63 -44.67 -10.83 26.36
C ASP A 63 -45.00 -10.45 27.80
N GLN A 64 -44.41 -9.37 28.32
CA GLN A 64 -44.73 -8.82 29.63
C GLN A 64 -46.19 -8.37 29.71
N LYS A 65 -46.66 -7.55 28.75
CA LYS A 65 -48.09 -7.15 28.69
C LYS A 65 -49.03 -8.35 28.57
N ALA A 66 -48.62 -9.39 27.85
CA ALA A 66 -49.41 -10.62 27.72
C ALA A 66 -49.51 -11.36 29.06
N MET A 67 -48.42 -11.43 29.83
CA MET A 67 -48.40 -12.06 31.16
C MET A 67 -49.23 -11.28 32.19
N GLU A 68 -49.21 -9.95 32.12
CA GLU A 68 -49.99 -9.05 32.99
C GLU A 68 -51.49 -9.07 32.65
N GLY A 69 -51.88 -9.71 31.53
CA GLY A 69 -53.28 -9.77 31.06
C GLY A 69 -53.79 -8.47 30.45
N GLU A 70 -52.92 -7.47 30.29
CA GLU A 70 -53.24 -6.14 29.77
C GLU A 70 -53.17 -6.07 28.23
N LEU A 71 -52.69 -7.14 27.57
CA LEU A 71 -52.52 -7.15 26.12
C LEU A 71 -53.86 -7.31 25.38
N THR A 72 -54.30 -6.25 24.72
CA THR A 72 -55.46 -6.33 23.82
C THR A 72 -55.14 -7.02 22.49
N VAL A 73 -56.17 -7.54 21.81
CA VAL A 73 -56.02 -8.12 20.45
C VAL A 73 -55.44 -7.12 19.46
N GLN A 74 -55.85 -5.85 19.55
CA GLN A 74 -55.36 -4.79 18.68
C GLN A 74 -53.87 -4.48 18.92
N GLU A 75 -53.44 -4.37 20.19
CA GLU A 75 -52.03 -4.18 20.52
C GLU A 75 -51.17 -5.37 20.11
N SER A 76 -51.67 -6.59 20.30
CA SER A 76 -50.97 -7.81 19.85
C SER A 76 -50.70 -7.79 18.34
N GLN A 77 -51.69 -7.38 17.54
CA GLN A 77 -51.53 -7.21 16.11
C GLN A 77 -50.55 -6.08 15.75
N GLN A 78 -50.56 -4.96 16.50
CA GLN A 78 -49.60 -3.87 16.32
C GLN A 78 -48.15 -4.31 16.60
N TYR A 79 -47.91 -5.01 17.71
CA TYR A 79 -46.58 -5.56 18.02
C TYR A 79 -46.12 -6.53 16.94
N LYS A 80 -47.01 -7.39 16.43
CA LYS A 80 -46.69 -8.32 15.34
C LYS A 80 -46.26 -7.58 14.08
N MET A 81 -47.02 -6.57 13.64
CA MET A 81 -46.68 -5.76 12.47
C MET A 81 -45.38 -4.97 12.67
N TYR A 82 -45.18 -4.39 13.85
CA TYR A 82 -43.97 -3.65 14.19
C TYR A 82 -42.72 -4.55 14.14
N ILE A 83 -42.76 -5.70 14.84
CA ILE A 83 -41.66 -6.67 14.84
C ILE A 83 -41.40 -7.19 13.42
N GLN A 84 -42.44 -7.45 12.63
CA GLN A 84 -42.29 -7.84 11.22
C GLN A 84 -41.58 -6.76 10.40
N GLY A 85 -41.93 -5.49 10.60
CA GLY A 85 -41.24 -4.35 9.97
C GLY A 85 -39.76 -4.29 10.35
N LEU A 86 -39.43 -4.50 11.63
CA LEU A 86 -38.03 -4.54 12.08
C LEU A 86 -37.25 -5.72 11.46
N HIS A 87 -37.88 -6.89 11.29
CA HIS A 87 -37.25 -8.02 10.57
C HIS A 87 -36.97 -7.71 9.10
N GLU A 88 -37.85 -6.96 8.44
CA GLU A 88 -37.63 -6.55 7.05
C GLU A 88 -36.47 -5.55 6.94
N GLN A 89 -36.41 -4.56 7.83
CA GLN A 89 -35.25 -3.64 7.93
C GLN A 89 -33.95 -4.40 8.20
N ARG A 90 -33.99 -5.42 9.04
CA ARG A 90 -32.83 -6.28 9.32
C ARG A 90 -32.35 -6.99 8.06
N LYS A 91 -33.26 -7.59 7.28
CA LYS A 91 -32.89 -8.25 6.02
C LYS A 91 -32.27 -7.28 5.04
N GLU A 92 -32.79 -6.05 4.96
CA GLU A 92 -32.21 -5.01 4.12
C GLU A 92 -30.78 -4.67 4.57
N LEU A 93 -30.56 -4.51 5.89
CA LEU A 93 -29.23 -4.32 6.46
C LEU A 93 -28.31 -5.52 6.16
N ASP A 94 -28.79 -6.76 6.25
CA ASP A 94 -28.01 -7.96 5.93
C ASP A 94 -27.52 -7.93 4.47
N VAL A 95 -28.38 -7.52 3.52
CA VAL A 95 -28.00 -7.34 2.11
C VAL A 95 -26.97 -6.22 1.94
N ARG A 96 -27.13 -5.10 2.67
CA ARG A 96 -26.18 -3.97 2.63
C ARG A 96 -24.82 -4.37 3.20
N ILE A 97 -24.80 -5.06 4.34
CA ILE A 97 -23.58 -5.61 4.96
C ILE A 97 -22.89 -6.54 3.97
N TYR A 98 -23.60 -7.49 3.37
CA TYR A 98 -23.01 -8.40 2.38
C TYR A 98 -22.36 -7.66 1.22
N LYS A 99 -23.05 -6.67 0.64
CA LYS A 99 -22.49 -5.83 -0.44
C LYS A 99 -21.25 -5.08 0.04
N GLN A 100 -21.29 -4.51 1.24
CA GLN A 100 -20.17 -3.77 1.82
C GLN A 100 -18.97 -4.69 2.12
N THR A 101 -19.19 -5.92 2.59
CA THR A 101 -18.14 -6.94 2.75
C THR A 101 -17.43 -7.20 1.42
N LYS A 102 -18.17 -7.29 0.31
CA LYS A 102 -17.56 -7.43 -1.04
C LYS A 102 -16.77 -6.20 -1.47
N VAL A 103 -17.16 -5.00 -1.06
CA VAL A 103 -16.37 -3.79 -1.29
C VAL A 103 -15.07 -3.82 -0.48
N VAL A 104 -15.12 -4.23 0.80
CA VAL A 104 -13.94 -4.39 1.66
C VAL A 104 -12.98 -5.44 1.11
N GLU A 105 -13.48 -6.59 0.64
CA GLU A 105 -12.67 -7.63 -0.01
C GLU A 105 -11.91 -7.05 -1.23
N ARG A 106 -12.60 -6.33 -2.12
CA ARG A 106 -11.98 -5.69 -3.29
C ARG A 106 -10.94 -4.64 -2.91
N ALA A 107 -11.21 -3.85 -1.85
CA ALA A 107 -10.25 -2.88 -1.35
C ALA A 107 -9.00 -3.57 -0.76
N ALA A 108 -9.16 -4.72 -0.09
CA ALA A 108 -8.05 -5.52 0.41
C ALA A 108 -7.21 -6.10 -0.74
N GLU A 109 -7.86 -6.60 -1.80
CA GLU A 109 -7.15 -7.03 -3.01
C GLU A 109 -6.36 -5.88 -3.66
N ALA A 110 -6.90 -4.66 -3.66
CA ALA A 110 -6.19 -3.50 -4.19
C ALA A 110 -4.93 -3.15 -3.36
N VAL A 111 -4.98 -3.32 -2.04
CA VAL A 111 -3.80 -3.19 -1.17
C VAL A 111 -2.74 -4.22 -1.55
N GLU A 112 -3.11 -5.50 -1.70
CA GLU A 112 -2.13 -6.53 -2.07
C GLU A 112 -1.53 -6.31 -3.47
N LYS A 113 -2.34 -5.86 -4.44
CA LYS A 113 -1.85 -5.50 -5.79
C LYS A 113 -0.86 -4.35 -5.74
N THR A 114 -1.18 -3.27 -5.02
CA THR A 114 -0.29 -2.09 -4.90
C THR A 114 0.97 -2.39 -4.11
N LYS A 115 0.91 -3.29 -3.12
CA LYS A 115 2.06 -3.81 -2.40
C LYS A 115 2.99 -4.63 -3.31
N ALA A 116 2.44 -5.53 -4.13
CA ALA A 116 3.22 -6.27 -5.11
C ALA A 116 3.91 -5.34 -6.12
N GLU A 117 3.21 -4.30 -6.56
CA GLU A 117 3.76 -3.28 -7.45
C GLU A 117 4.91 -2.50 -6.81
N LEU A 118 4.75 -2.07 -5.55
CA LEU A 118 5.82 -1.42 -4.79
C LEU A 118 7.07 -2.30 -4.69
N ILE A 119 6.90 -3.59 -4.38
CA ILE A 119 8.01 -4.55 -4.31
C ILE A 119 8.71 -4.64 -5.67
N ARG A 120 7.96 -4.69 -6.77
CA ARG A 120 8.51 -4.70 -8.13
C ARG A 120 9.33 -3.44 -8.41
N CYS A 121 8.75 -2.25 -8.20
CA CYS A 121 9.45 -0.98 -8.42
C CYS A 121 10.70 -0.84 -7.54
N ALA A 122 10.65 -1.30 -6.28
CA ALA A 122 11.79 -1.27 -5.37
C ALA A 122 12.94 -2.16 -5.87
N LYS A 123 12.64 -3.37 -6.34
CA LYS A 123 13.65 -4.29 -6.94
C LYS A 123 14.29 -3.69 -8.18
N GLU A 124 13.49 -3.09 -9.06
CA GLU A 124 14.00 -2.45 -10.29
C GLU A 124 14.91 -1.25 -9.97
N PHE A 125 14.53 -0.44 -8.99
CA PHE A 125 15.35 0.68 -8.53
C PHE A 125 16.67 0.19 -7.90
N GLU A 126 16.62 -0.84 -7.04
CA GLU A 126 17.80 -1.41 -6.42
C GLU A 126 18.77 -2.00 -7.46
N ALA A 127 18.25 -2.72 -8.46
CA ALA A 127 19.06 -3.25 -9.56
C ALA A 127 19.78 -2.14 -10.34
N MET A 128 19.08 -1.03 -10.62
CA MET A 128 19.66 0.13 -11.30
C MET A 128 20.71 0.86 -10.45
N ASN A 129 20.51 0.95 -9.13
CA ASN A 129 21.52 1.48 -8.22
C ASN A 129 22.79 0.62 -8.20
N LYS A 130 22.64 -0.70 -8.08
CA LYS A 130 23.78 -1.63 -8.14
C LYS A 130 24.55 -1.51 -9.45
N HIS A 131 23.86 -1.35 -10.58
CA HIS A 131 24.51 -1.11 -11.86
C HIS A 131 25.28 0.22 -11.87
N LYS A 132 24.71 1.30 -11.33
CA LYS A 132 25.39 2.60 -11.19
C LYS A 132 26.65 2.49 -10.33
N ASP A 133 26.57 1.78 -9.22
CA ASP A 133 27.72 1.56 -8.32
C ASP A 133 28.83 0.76 -9.01
N GLY A 134 28.48 -0.30 -9.74
CA GLY A 134 29.44 -1.07 -10.54
C GLY A 134 30.10 -0.22 -11.64
N TRP A 135 29.33 0.63 -12.31
CA TRP A 135 29.86 1.57 -13.30
C TRP A 135 30.84 2.58 -12.68
N LEU A 136 30.54 3.13 -11.50
CA LEU A 136 31.43 4.03 -10.78
C LEU A 136 32.75 3.34 -10.37
N GLN A 137 32.68 2.07 -9.95
CA GLN A 137 33.87 1.28 -9.62
C GLN A 137 34.74 1.03 -10.85
N GLN A 138 34.14 0.66 -11.99
CA GLN A 138 34.88 0.47 -13.25
C GLN A 138 35.57 1.76 -13.69
N LEU A 139 34.86 2.89 -13.61
CA LEU A 139 35.41 4.19 -13.96
C LEU A 139 36.64 4.54 -13.09
N LYS A 140 36.53 4.34 -11.77
CA LYS A 140 37.65 4.56 -10.85
C LYS A 140 38.85 3.67 -11.18
N LEU A 141 38.60 2.41 -11.53
CA LEU A 141 39.65 1.46 -11.90
C LEU A 141 40.33 1.85 -13.22
N GLU A 142 39.58 2.37 -14.19
CA GLU A 142 40.14 2.90 -15.43
C GLU A 142 40.99 4.15 -15.21
N GLU A 143 40.55 5.08 -14.36
CA GLU A 143 41.34 6.26 -13.98
C GLU A 143 42.66 5.85 -13.31
N GLN A 144 42.61 4.94 -12.33
CA GLN A 144 43.80 4.41 -11.68
C GLN A 144 44.77 3.74 -12.66
N LYS A 145 44.26 2.95 -13.61
CA LYS A 145 45.09 2.33 -14.67
C LYS A 145 45.74 3.36 -15.59
N LYS A 146 45.02 4.44 -15.93
CA LYS A 146 45.57 5.54 -16.74
C LYS A 146 46.67 6.28 -15.98
N GLU A 147 46.45 6.59 -14.71
CA GLU A 147 47.43 7.23 -13.84
C GLU A 147 48.70 6.38 -13.67
N GLN A 148 48.55 5.07 -13.45
CA GLN A 148 49.68 4.14 -13.36
C GLN A 148 50.50 4.13 -14.65
N LYS A 149 49.86 4.00 -15.82
CA LYS A 149 50.55 4.07 -17.12
C LYS A 149 51.30 5.38 -17.33
N LEU A 150 50.67 6.52 -17.00
CA LEU A 150 51.31 7.83 -17.07
C LEU A 150 52.54 7.92 -16.16
N MET A 151 52.46 7.39 -14.93
CA MET A 151 53.61 7.35 -14.01
C MET A 151 54.73 6.44 -14.52
N GLU A 152 54.41 5.28 -15.09
CA GLU A 152 55.38 4.38 -15.71
C GLU A 152 56.08 5.04 -16.91
N GLU A 153 55.34 5.72 -17.78
CA GLU A 153 55.88 6.47 -18.92
C GLU A 153 56.80 7.61 -18.47
N ILE A 154 56.39 8.41 -17.48
CA ILE A 154 57.21 9.48 -16.91
C ILE A 154 58.48 8.89 -16.29
N GLY A 155 58.36 7.80 -15.53
CA GLY A 155 59.51 7.11 -14.93
C GLY A 155 60.49 6.61 -15.98
N MET A 156 59.99 6.03 -17.07
CA MET A 156 60.80 5.55 -18.18
C MET A 156 61.50 6.70 -18.92
N ILE A 157 60.81 7.81 -19.20
CA ILE A 157 61.41 9.01 -19.81
C ILE A 157 62.51 9.58 -18.91
N GLN A 158 62.28 9.70 -17.60
CA GLN A 158 63.28 10.18 -16.65
C GLN A 158 64.50 9.24 -16.57
N PHE A 159 64.27 7.93 -16.60
CA PHE A 159 65.34 6.93 -16.63
C PHE A 159 66.18 7.04 -17.90
N MET A 160 65.54 7.12 -19.07
CA MET A 160 66.24 7.32 -20.34
C MET A 160 67.05 8.62 -20.35
N LYS A 161 66.49 9.71 -19.84
CA LYS A 161 67.18 11.01 -19.76
C LYS A 161 68.44 10.95 -18.87
N ARG A 162 68.35 10.37 -17.67
CA ARG A 162 69.52 10.17 -16.78
C ARG A 162 70.60 9.28 -17.39
N ARG A 163 70.22 8.34 -18.26
CA ARG A 163 71.17 7.45 -18.94
C ARG A 163 71.84 8.11 -20.14
N GLY A 164 71.15 9.05 -20.80
CA GLY A 164 71.71 9.89 -21.86
C GLY A 164 72.64 10.99 -21.35
N ASP A 165 72.41 11.52 -20.14
CA ASP A 165 73.27 12.54 -19.52
C ASP A 165 74.58 11.98 -18.91
N ASN A 166 74.75 10.66 -18.86
CA ASN A 166 75.92 9.95 -18.30
C ASN A 166 76.84 9.33 -19.40
N GLN A 167 76.70 9.77 -20.66
CA GLN A 167 77.63 9.51 -21.76
C GLN A 167 78.30 10.81 -22.20
#